data_AF-A0AAE4ZW92-F1
#
_entry.id   AF-A0AAE4ZW92-F1
#
_cell.length_a   1.000
_cell.length_b   1.000
_cell.length_c   1.000
_cell.angle_alpha   90.00
_cell.angle_beta   90.00
_cell.angle_gamma   90.00
#
_symmetry.space_group_name_H-M   'P 1'
#
loop_
_entity.id
_entity.type
_entity.pdbx_description
1 polymer ?
#
loop_
_entity_poly.entity_id
_entity_poly.type
_entity_poly.pdbx_seq_one_letter_code
_entity_poly.pdbx_strand_id
1 'polypeptide(L)'
;MVKEEVIVNKRPQEKEYAGNIAREVLRDVREDTLSVQAITAMLATSYLGRRIIYKETTGSTNDDAKWLIGPAEQEGVPTGHAPESPAGTVARPVTGTVVIAEKQTGGKGRLGRRWESPAGGVFMSAILRPDISPDHAPLVAILAGYAVASAIRSLTGLQARLKWPNDVLVEGKKVCGILCEAVVVPVSPCRLTKEDVGDESTGHAIHPPYIICGIGINANQGEADFPEDIKKT
;
A
#
# COMPACT_ATOMS: atom_id res chain seq x y z
N MET A 1 -2.12 -23.40 3.85
CA MET A 1 -2.58 -22.12 3.25
C MET A 1 -1.34 -21.41 2.73
N VAL A 2 -1.03 -21.61 1.45
CA VAL A 2 0.27 -21.25 0.85
C VAL A 2 0.24 -19.75 0.55
N LYS A 3 1.18 -18.98 1.10
CA LYS A 3 1.40 -17.57 0.78
C LYS A 3 2.33 -17.52 -0.43
N GLU A 4 1.87 -17.05 -1.58
CA GLU A 4 2.77 -16.76 -2.72
C GLU A 4 3.42 -15.39 -2.53
N GLU A 5 4.75 -15.37 -2.61
CA GLU A 5 5.58 -14.16 -2.58
C GLU A 5 6.31 -14.09 -3.92
N VAL A 6 6.07 -13.02 -4.70
CA VAL A 6 6.63 -12.85 -6.06
C VAL A 6 7.46 -11.55 -6.09
N ILE A 7 8.71 -11.62 -6.57
CA ILE A 7 9.67 -10.50 -6.66
C ILE A 7 10.12 -10.37 -8.13
N VAL A 8 10.08 -9.17 -8.74
CA VAL A 8 10.42 -8.97 -10.17
C VAL A 8 11.16 -7.64 -10.44
N ASN A 9 12.24 -7.69 -11.24
CA ASN A 9 12.93 -6.54 -11.86
C ASN A 9 13.06 -6.77 -13.38
N LYS A 10 12.72 -5.80 -14.26
CA LYS A 10 12.84 -5.97 -15.74
C LYS A 10 13.33 -4.71 -16.50
N ARG A 11 14.10 -4.95 -17.58
CA ARG A 11 14.80 -4.06 -18.55
C ARG A 11 13.95 -3.67 -19.78
N PRO A 12 14.39 -2.73 -20.65
CA PRO A 12 13.56 -2.10 -21.70
C PRO A 12 13.00 -3.00 -22.82
N GLN A 13 13.76 -3.97 -23.36
CA GLN A 13 13.23 -4.93 -24.37
C GLN A 13 12.12 -5.83 -23.80
N GLU A 14 12.03 -5.93 -22.47
CA GLU A 14 10.98 -6.70 -21.80
C GLU A 14 9.66 -5.94 -21.74
N LYS A 15 9.59 -4.66 -22.13
CA LYS A 15 8.34 -3.85 -22.09
C LYS A 15 7.33 -4.25 -23.16
N GLU A 16 7.76 -4.49 -24.39
CA GLU A 16 6.88 -4.92 -25.49
C GLU A 16 6.44 -6.38 -25.31
N TYR A 17 7.37 -7.24 -24.88
CA TYR A 17 7.11 -8.61 -24.48
C TYR A 17 6.18 -8.69 -23.25
N ALA A 18 6.38 -7.83 -22.25
CA ALA A 18 5.46 -7.68 -21.12
C ALA A 18 4.08 -7.18 -21.54
N GLY A 19 3.98 -6.35 -22.58
CA GLY A 19 2.70 -5.92 -23.14
C GLY A 19 1.89 -7.08 -23.73
N ASN A 20 2.56 -8.02 -24.41
CA ASN A 20 1.90 -9.22 -24.96
C ASN A 20 1.55 -10.24 -23.87
N ILE A 21 2.44 -10.46 -22.90
CA ILE A 21 2.16 -11.32 -21.73
C ILE A 21 1.04 -10.72 -20.89
N ALA A 22 1.04 -9.41 -20.63
CA ALA A 22 -0.02 -8.76 -19.88
C ALA A 22 -1.38 -8.95 -20.56
N ARG A 23 -1.45 -8.81 -21.89
CA ARG A 23 -2.69 -9.08 -22.64
C ARG A 23 -3.15 -10.53 -22.53
N GLU A 24 -2.22 -11.48 -22.52
CA GLU A 24 -2.55 -12.91 -22.36
C GLU A 24 -3.02 -13.21 -20.94
N VAL A 25 -2.30 -12.73 -19.92
CA VAL A 25 -2.67 -12.87 -18.50
C VAL A 25 -4.02 -12.21 -18.20
N LEU A 26 -4.34 -11.09 -18.83
CA LEU A 26 -5.60 -10.37 -18.63
C LEU A 26 -6.82 -11.06 -19.26
N ARG A 27 -6.65 -12.02 -20.19
CA ARG A 27 -7.79 -12.67 -20.86
C ARG A 27 -8.68 -13.47 -19.91
N ASP A 28 -8.07 -14.08 -18.89
CA ASP A 28 -8.76 -15.00 -17.97
C ASP A 28 -9.03 -14.37 -16.59
N VAL A 29 -8.68 -13.09 -16.40
CA VAL A 29 -8.93 -12.39 -15.14
C VAL A 29 -10.37 -11.89 -15.12
N ARG A 30 -11.13 -12.30 -14.09
CA ARG A 30 -12.45 -11.74 -13.84
C ARG A 30 -12.33 -10.24 -13.54
N GLU A 31 -13.12 -9.43 -14.24
CA GLU A 31 -13.07 -7.97 -14.20
C GLU A 31 -13.21 -7.36 -12.80
N ASP A 32 -13.89 -8.06 -11.89
CA ASP A 32 -14.19 -7.61 -10.53
C ASP A 32 -13.24 -8.15 -9.45
N THR A 33 -12.11 -8.75 -9.84
CA THR A 33 -11.14 -9.34 -8.89
C THR A 33 -9.73 -8.83 -9.13
N LEU A 34 -8.98 -8.66 -8.05
CA LEU A 34 -7.59 -8.26 -8.05
C LEU A 34 -6.69 -9.46 -8.37
N SER A 35 -6.14 -9.47 -9.58
CA SER A 35 -5.09 -10.44 -9.96
C SER A 35 -3.69 -9.87 -9.71
N VAL A 36 -2.95 -10.47 -8.77
CA VAL A 36 -1.55 -10.11 -8.49
C VAL A 36 -0.69 -10.23 -9.74
N GLN A 37 -0.93 -11.25 -10.57
CA GLN A 37 -0.20 -11.49 -11.81
C GLN A 37 -0.45 -10.35 -12.82
N ALA A 38 -1.71 -9.98 -13.02
CA ALA A 38 -2.08 -8.89 -13.91
C ALA A 38 -1.51 -7.54 -13.44
N ILE A 39 -1.63 -7.24 -12.14
CA ILE A 39 -1.07 -6.03 -11.53
C ILE A 39 0.45 -6.00 -11.75
N THR A 40 1.14 -7.08 -11.42
CA THR A 40 2.61 -7.17 -11.54
C THR A 40 3.06 -7.00 -13.00
N ALA A 41 2.32 -7.54 -13.97
CA ALA A 41 2.63 -7.40 -15.38
C ALA A 41 2.47 -5.96 -15.90
N MET A 42 1.56 -5.17 -15.31
CA MET A 42 1.31 -3.79 -15.70
C MET A 42 2.11 -2.75 -14.89
N LEU A 43 2.74 -3.14 -13.78
CA LEU A 43 3.48 -2.21 -12.92
C LEU A 43 4.76 -1.67 -13.57
N ALA A 44 4.76 -0.36 -13.82
CA ALA A 44 5.92 0.38 -14.34
C ALA A 44 6.87 0.91 -13.23
N THR A 45 6.43 0.92 -11.98
CA THR A 45 7.14 1.53 -10.83
C THR A 45 8.38 0.74 -10.45
N SER A 46 9.57 1.33 -10.37
CA SER A 46 10.80 0.59 -9.99
C SER A 46 10.85 0.17 -8.52
N TYR A 47 10.05 0.81 -7.67
CA TYR A 47 10.12 0.67 -6.22
C TYR A 47 8.80 0.20 -5.59
N LEU A 48 7.70 0.89 -5.86
CA LEU A 48 6.39 0.58 -5.28
C LEU A 48 5.75 -0.63 -5.95
N GLY A 49 5.16 -1.54 -5.16
CA GLY A 49 4.43 -2.70 -5.68
C GLY A 49 5.31 -3.81 -6.23
N ARG A 50 6.64 -3.75 -6.00
CA ARG A 50 7.56 -4.85 -6.36
C ARG A 50 7.40 -6.09 -5.49
N ARG A 51 6.74 -5.92 -4.36
CA ARG A 51 6.24 -6.97 -3.50
C ARG A 51 4.77 -6.68 -3.20
N ILE A 52 3.90 -7.59 -3.60
CA ILE A 52 2.45 -7.48 -3.39
C ILE A 52 2.01 -8.61 -2.47
N ILE A 53 1.26 -8.27 -1.43
CA ILE A 53 0.65 -9.24 -0.53
C ILE A 53 -0.86 -9.16 -0.75
N TYR A 54 -1.42 -10.22 -1.32
CA TYR A 54 -2.85 -10.32 -1.59
C TYR A 54 -3.58 -11.02 -0.46
N LYS A 55 -4.79 -10.52 -0.15
CA LYS A 55 -5.72 -11.10 0.82
C LYS A 55 -7.12 -11.13 0.21
N GLU A 56 -7.76 -12.29 0.15
CA GLU A 56 -9.17 -12.34 -0.25
C GLU A 56 -10.07 -11.64 0.77
N THR A 57 -9.77 -11.75 2.07
CA THR A 57 -10.45 -10.98 3.11
C THR A 57 -9.48 -10.69 4.24
N THR A 58 -9.53 -9.48 4.79
CA THR A 58 -8.73 -9.09 5.96
C THR A 58 -9.52 -8.19 6.91
N GLY A 59 -9.02 -7.99 8.14
CA GLY A 59 -9.54 -6.96 9.02
C GLY A 59 -9.26 -5.57 8.44
N SER A 60 -7.99 -5.25 8.20
CA SER A 60 -7.56 -3.99 7.59
C SER A 60 -6.20 -4.15 6.92
N THR A 61 -6.05 -3.66 5.69
CA THR A 61 -4.75 -3.66 5.00
C THR A 61 -3.70 -2.81 5.74
N ASN A 62 -4.11 -1.76 6.45
CA ASN A 62 -3.21 -0.96 7.28
C ASN A 62 -2.61 -1.78 8.43
N ASP A 63 -3.42 -2.62 9.09
CA ASP A 63 -2.94 -3.42 10.20
C ASP A 63 -2.05 -4.58 9.72
N ASP A 64 -2.40 -5.18 8.57
CA ASP A 64 -1.51 -6.13 7.89
C ASP A 64 -0.16 -5.48 7.57
N ALA A 65 -0.16 -4.23 7.07
CA ALA A 65 1.06 -3.49 6.79
C ALA A 65 1.88 -3.19 8.05
N LYS A 66 1.24 -2.82 9.17
CA LYS A 66 1.90 -2.65 10.47
C LYS A 66 2.56 -3.94 10.93
N TRP A 67 1.86 -5.06 10.80
CA TRP A 67 2.37 -6.37 11.20
C TRP A 67 3.64 -6.73 10.41
N LEU A 68 3.73 -6.35 9.14
CA LEU A 68 4.93 -6.56 8.32
C LEU A 68 6.12 -5.70 8.74
N ILE A 69 5.88 -4.51 9.31
CA ILE A 69 6.93 -3.60 9.81
C ILE A 69 7.44 -4.04 11.20
N GLY A 70 6.63 -4.79 11.95
CA GLY A 70 6.92 -5.21 13.33
C GLY A 70 8.25 -5.95 13.50
N PRO A 71 8.76 -6.04 14.75
CA PRO A 71 10.07 -6.61 15.03
C PRO A 71 10.17 -8.06 14.53
N ALA A 72 11.33 -8.41 13.95
CA ALA A 72 11.63 -9.73 13.37
C ALA A 72 11.62 -10.90 14.39
N GLU A 73 11.28 -10.66 15.66
CA GLU A 73 11.36 -11.61 16.78
C GLU A 73 10.06 -12.40 17.03
N GLN A 74 9.02 -12.27 16.19
CA GLN A 74 7.88 -13.20 16.30
C GLN A 74 8.26 -14.57 15.72
N GLU A 75 8.68 -15.48 16.60
CA GLU A 75 8.88 -16.90 16.31
C GLU A 75 7.71 -17.47 15.51
N GLY A 76 7.99 -18.09 14.36
CA GLY A 76 6.98 -18.83 13.57
C GLY A 76 6.50 -18.16 12.28
N VAL A 77 7.05 -17.04 11.84
CA VAL A 77 6.76 -16.49 10.50
C VAL A 77 7.60 -17.25 9.45
N PRO A 78 7.00 -17.96 8.47
CA PRO A 78 7.74 -18.66 7.43
C PRO A 78 8.56 -17.64 6.62
N THR A 79 9.87 -17.76 6.71
CA THR A 79 10.83 -17.02 5.90
C THR A 79 10.80 -17.62 4.49
N GLY A 80 9.89 -17.12 3.64
CA GLY A 80 10.00 -17.33 2.19
C GLY A 80 11.39 -16.87 1.75
N HIS A 81 12.14 -17.78 1.13
CA HIS A 81 13.55 -17.63 0.80
C HIS A 81 13.80 -16.41 -0.10
N ALA A 82 14.18 -15.29 0.51
CA ALA A 82 15.11 -14.37 -0.15
C ALA A 82 16.48 -15.07 -0.22
N PRO A 83 17.25 -14.89 -1.30
CA PRO A 83 18.57 -15.51 -1.43
C PRO A 83 19.43 -15.11 -0.23
N GLU A 84 20.08 -16.13 0.32
CA GLU A 84 20.82 -16.15 1.58
C GLU A 84 21.54 -14.84 1.89
N SER A 85 21.02 -14.11 2.89
CA SER A 85 21.80 -13.07 3.56
C SER A 85 22.51 -13.67 4.77
N PRO A 86 23.77 -13.29 5.05
CA PRO A 86 24.58 -13.93 6.08
C PRO A 86 23.96 -13.76 7.47
N ALA A 87 24.26 -14.73 8.35
CA ALA A 87 23.87 -14.74 9.76
C ALA A 87 24.16 -13.38 10.42
N GLY A 88 23.12 -12.72 10.95
CA GLY A 88 23.17 -11.32 11.42
C GLY A 88 21.92 -10.48 11.09
N THR A 89 20.92 -11.10 10.44
CA THR A 89 19.53 -10.64 10.21
C THR A 89 19.37 -9.21 9.70
N VAL A 90 19.47 -9.13 8.38
CA VAL A 90 19.14 -8.01 7.49
C VAL A 90 17.74 -7.47 7.77
N ALA A 91 17.63 -6.16 8.00
CA ALA A 91 16.36 -5.45 7.98
C ALA A 91 15.61 -5.80 6.69
N ARG A 92 14.43 -6.42 6.80
CA ARG A 92 13.60 -6.70 5.62
C ARG A 92 13.26 -5.34 4.99
N PRO A 93 13.65 -5.04 3.73
CA PRO A 93 13.21 -3.82 3.09
C PRO A 93 11.72 -3.98 2.75
N VAL A 94 10.86 -3.73 3.74
CA VAL A 94 9.40 -3.77 3.61
C VAL A 94 8.87 -2.56 2.85
N THR A 95 9.69 -1.53 2.73
CA THR A 95 9.33 -0.32 2.00
C THR A 95 9.11 -0.62 0.51
N GLY A 96 8.10 -0.01 -0.08
CA GLY A 96 7.61 -0.34 -1.41
C GLY A 96 6.68 -1.56 -1.46
N THR A 97 6.52 -2.33 -0.37
CA THR A 97 5.54 -3.42 -0.31
C THR A 97 4.12 -2.84 -0.32
N VAL A 98 3.24 -3.46 -1.09
CA VAL A 98 1.81 -3.13 -1.15
C VAL A 98 0.99 -4.31 -0.66
N VAL A 99 0.17 -4.11 0.35
CA VAL A 99 -0.87 -5.07 0.74
C VAL A 99 -2.14 -4.69 -0.01
N ILE A 100 -2.80 -5.66 -0.63
CA ILE A 100 -4.09 -5.49 -1.31
C ILE A 100 -5.11 -6.48 -0.77
N ALA A 101 -6.39 -6.08 -0.77
CA ALA A 101 -7.47 -6.96 -0.38
C ALA A 101 -8.73 -6.78 -1.23
N GLU A 102 -9.45 -7.87 -1.50
CA GLU A 102 -10.78 -7.80 -2.13
C GLU A 102 -11.81 -7.18 -1.18
N LYS A 103 -11.72 -7.51 0.11
CA LYS A 103 -12.68 -7.08 1.14
C LYS A 103 -11.99 -6.81 2.47
N GLN A 104 -12.47 -5.81 3.20
CA GLN A 104 -12.09 -5.59 4.61
C GLN A 104 -13.30 -5.70 5.54
N THR A 105 -13.14 -6.41 6.66
CA THR A 105 -14.18 -6.55 7.71
C THR A 105 -14.09 -5.49 8.81
N GLY A 106 -12.93 -4.82 8.93
CA GLY A 106 -12.63 -3.81 9.93
C GLY A 106 -11.92 -2.60 9.33
N GLY A 107 -12.37 -2.16 8.15
CA GLY A 107 -11.79 -1.00 7.46
C GLY A 107 -11.79 0.25 8.33
N LYS A 108 -10.67 0.98 8.30
CA LYS A 108 -10.41 2.12 9.18
C LYS A 108 -10.38 3.42 8.38
N GLY A 109 -11.07 4.41 8.90
CA GLY A 109 -10.99 5.81 8.49
C GLY A 109 -10.32 6.66 9.57
N ARG A 110 -10.14 7.96 9.26
CA ARG A 110 -9.57 8.92 10.21
C ARG A 110 -10.47 9.10 11.44
N LEU A 111 -9.84 9.44 12.56
CA LEU A 111 -10.52 9.70 13.84
C LEU A 111 -11.35 8.50 14.34
N GLY A 112 -10.88 7.28 14.07
CA GLY A 112 -11.55 6.04 14.50
C GLY A 112 -12.84 5.72 13.76
N ARG A 113 -13.20 6.47 12.71
CA ARG A 113 -14.38 6.17 11.88
C ARG A 113 -14.17 4.87 11.13
N ARG A 114 -15.26 4.17 10.84
CA ARG A 114 -15.25 2.97 10.00
C ARG A 114 -15.16 3.36 8.52
N TRP A 115 -14.46 2.54 7.74
CA TRP A 115 -14.48 2.57 6.28
C TRP A 115 -15.10 1.27 5.78
N GLU A 116 -16.25 1.36 5.09
CA GLU A 116 -16.87 0.17 4.49
C GLU A 116 -16.05 -0.29 3.28
N SER A 117 -15.82 -1.59 3.18
CA SER A 117 -14.94 -2.18 2.16
C SER A 117 -15.47 -3.51 1.65
N PRO A 118 -16.66 -3.54 1.01
CA PRO A 118 -17.19 -4.72 0.35
C PRO A 118 -16.38 -5.07 -0.91
N ALA A 119 -16.49 -6.32 -1.38
CA ALA A 119 -15.84 -6.78 -2.61
C ALA A 119 -16.16 -5.90 -3.83
N GLY A 120 -15.28 -5.93 -4.84
CA GLY A 120 -15.39 -5.09 -6.05
C GLY A 120 -14.75 -3.70 -5.92
N GLY A 121 -14.10 -3.42 -4.79
CA GLY A 121 -13.32 -2.20 -4.57
C GLY A 121 -11.82 -2.44 -4.69
N VAL A 122 -11.05 -1.36 -4.64
CA VAL A 122 -9.59 -1.43 -4.50
C VAL A 122 -9.20 -0.98 -3.10
N PHE A 123 -8.85 -1.94 -2.25
CA PHE A 123 -8.38 -1.67 -0.89
C PHE A 123 -6.92 -2.06 -0.78
N MET A 124 -6.06 -1.09 -0.50
CA MET A 124 -4.63 -1.30 -0.47
C MET A 124 -3.93 -0.47 0.59
N SER A 125 -2.76 -0.94 1.02
CA SER A 125 -1.86 -0.21 1.90
C SER A 125 -0.43 -0.30 1.38
N ALA A 126 0.19 0.85 1.13
CA ALA A 126 1.59 0.94 0.73
C ALA A 126 2.47 1.23 1.95
N ILE A 127 3.54 0.46 2.15
CA ILE A 127 4.55 0.73 3.17
C ILE A 127 5.60 1.63 2.54
N LEU A 128 5.77 2.84 3.09
CA LEU A 128 6.72 3.84 2.61
C LEU A 128 7.69 4.19 3.73
N ARG A 129 8.90 4.62 3.36
CA ARG A 129 9.89 5.20 4.27
C ARG A 129 10.55 6.39 3.57
N PRO A 130 9.81 7.50 3.40
CA PRO A 130 10.33 8.66 2.71
C PRO A 130 11.41 9.33 3.56
N ASP A 131 12.45 9.83 2.90
CA ASP A 131 13.50 10.64 3.52
C ASP A 131 13.00 12.09 3.67
N ILE A 132 12.09 12.29 4.63
CA ILE A 132 11.49 13.58 4.96
C ILE A 132 11.43 13.74 6.47
N SER A 133 11.47 14.99 6.94
CA SER A 133 11.20 15.31 8.35
C SER A 133 9.83 14.74 8.77
N PRO A 134 9.69 14.19 10.00
CA PRO A 134 8.41 13.75 10.53
C PRO A 134 7.27 14.78 10.40
N ASP A 135 7.58 16.07 10.50
CA ASP A 135 6.61 17.17 10.35
C ASP A 135 5.96 17.21 8.95
N HIS A 136 6.64 16.66 7.95
CA HIS A 136 6.15 16.57 6.57
C HIS A 136 5.41 15.27 6.26
N ALA A 137 5.34 14.31 7.20
CA ALA A 137 4.61 13.05 7.01
C ALA A 137 3.15 13.23 6.52
N PRO A 138 2.38 14.25 6.97
CA PRO A 138 1.03 14.49 6.45
C PRO A 138 0.96 14.77 4.94
N LEU A 139 2.04 15.23 4.31
CA LEU A 139 2.08 15.49 2.86
C LEU A 139 1.91 14.20 2.05
N VAL A 140 2.29 13.04 2.59
CA VAL A 140 2.12 11.74 1.92
C VAL A 140 0.64 11.47 1.62
N ALA A 141 -0.27 11.80 2.55
CA ALA A 141 -1.70 11.61 2.35
C ALA A 141 -2.24 12.51 1.22
N ILE A 142 -1.75 13.75 1.14
CA ILE A 142 -2.13 14.72 0.11
C ILE A 142 -1.64 14.24 -1.26
N LEU A 143 -0.38 13.80 -1.35
CA LEU A 143 0.20 13.26 -2.57
C LEU A 143 -0.50 11.99 -3.04
N ALA A 144 -0.84 11.08 -2.12
CA ALA A 144 -1.61 9.88 -2.43
C ALA A 144 -3.01 10.23 -2.96
N GLY A 145 -3.71 11.17 -2.32
CA GLY A 145 -5.01 11.64 -2.78
C GLY A 145 -4.96 12.30 -4.16
N TYR A 146 -3.92 13.10 -4.43
CA TYR A 146 -3.68 13.66 -5.75
C TYR A 146 -3.40 12.58 -6.80
N ALA A 147 -2.56 11.61 -6.47
CA ALA A 147 -2.22 10.50 -7.37
C ALA A 147 -3.47 9.67 -7.73
N VAL A 148 -4.31 9.33 -6.75
CA VAL A 148 -5.58 8.63 -6.99
C VAL A 148 -6.52 9.46 -7.87
N ALA A 149 -6.72 10.75 -7.55
CA ALA A 149 -7.56 11.61 -8.38
C ALA A 149 -7.03 11.71 -9.82
N SER A 150 -5.71 11.78 -10.01
CA SER A 150 -5.09 11.80 -11.33
C SER A 150 -5.26 10.48 -12.08
N ALA A 151 -5.12 9.35 -11.39
CA ALA A 151 -5.33 8.03 -11.97
C ALA A 151 -6.78 7.86 -12.44
N ILE A 152 -7.77 8.22 -11.60
CA ILE A 152 -9.19 8.16 -11.96
C ILE A 152 -9.46 9.02 -13.21
N ARG A 153 -9.03 10.30 -13.23
CA ARG A 153 -9.21 11.17 -14.39
C ARG A 153 -8.62 10.56 -15.67
N SER A 154 -7.42 9.98 -15.57
CA SER A 154 -6.69 9.47 -16.74
C SER A 154 -7.28 8.17 -17.28
N LEU A 155 -7.80 7.31 -16.40
CA LEU A 155 -8.33 5.99 -16.76
C LEU A 155 -9.81 6.03 -17.18
N THR A 156 -10.61 6.91 -16.58
CA THR A 156 -12.07 6.92 -16.78
C THR A 156 -12.61 8.19 -17.43
N GLY A 157 -11.82 9.28 -17.45
CA GLY A 157 -12.28 10.61 -17.90
C GLY A 157 -13.17 11.34 -16.88
N LEU A 158 -13.52 10.71 -15.75
CA LEU A 158 -14.36 11.32 -14.71
C LEU A 158 -13.63 12.48 -14.02
N GLN A 159 -14.37 13.52 -13.64
CA GLN A 159 -13.83 14.72 -12.99
C GLN A 159 -13.53 14.49 -11.50
N ALA A 160 -12.54 13.65 -11.20
CA ALA A 160 -12.09 13.38 -9.84
C ALA A 160 -11.29 14.56 -9.25
N ARG A 161 -11.66 14.97 -8.03
CA ARG A 161 -11.03 16.08 -7.29
C ARG A 161 -10.62 15.63 -5.89
N LEU A 162 -9.47 16.13 -5.43
CA LEU A 162 -9.04 15.98 -4.04
C LEU A 162 -9.79 17.00 -3.18
N LYS A 163 -10.63 16.53 -2.26
CA LYS A 163 -11.07 17.33 -1.11
C LYS A 163 -10.05 17.15 -0.01
N TRP A 164 -9.41 18.27 0.28
CA TRP A 164 -8.36 18.31 1.27
C TRP A 164 -8.87 17.81 2.64
N PRO A 165 -8.07 17.02 3.38
CA PRO A 165 -6.71 16.57 3.04
C PRO A 165 -6.62 15.17 2.41
N ASN A 166 -7.69 14.36 2.44
CA ASN A 166 -7.55 12.91 2.30
C ASN A 166 -8.72 12.21 1.61
N ASP A 167 -9.63 12.95 0.97
CA ASP A 167 -10.82 12.39 0.33
C ASP A 167 -10.80 12.73 -1.16
N VAL A 168 -11.07 11.75 -2.03
CA VAL A 168 -11.26 12.00 -3.46
C VAL A 168 -12.73 11.90 -3.79
N LEU A 169 -13.23 12.88 -4.55
CA LEU A 169 -14.62 12.95 -4.95
C LEU A 169 -14.76 12.97 -6.47
N VAL A 170 -15.84 12.36 -6.94
CA VAL A 170 -16.36 12.49 -8.30
C VAL A 170 -17.77 13.02 -8.17
N GLU A 171 -18.10 14.07 -8.92
CA GLU A 171 -19.45 14.70 -8.89
C GLU A 171 -19.93 15.07 -7.48
N GLY A 172 -19.00 15.44 -6.59
CA GLY A 172 -19.33 15.82 -5.21
C GLY A 172 -19.58 14.65 -4.25
N LYS A 173 -19.53 13.40 -4.71
CA LYS A 173 -19.62 12.19 -3.89
C LYS A 173 -18.25 11.60 -3.60
N LYS A 174 -18.04 11.06 -2.41
CA LYS A 174 -16.75 10.49 -2.01
C LYS A 174 -16.55 9.11 -2.64
N VAL A 175 -15.50 8.97 -3.45
CA VAL A 175 -15.13 7.70 -4.11
C VAL A 175 -13.88 7.05 -3.53
N CYS A 176 -13.04 7.82 -2.83
CA CYS A 176 -11.87 7.27 -2.17
C CYS A 176 -11.54 7.99 -0.87
N GLY A 177 -11.05 7.23 0.11
CA GLY A 177 -10.47 7.71 1.34
C GLY A 177 -9.01 7.28 1.47
N ILE A 178 -8.16 8.20 1.93
CA ILE A 178 -6.76 7.95 2.27
C ILE A 178 -6.60 8.01 3.80
N LEU A 179 -5.88 7.04 4.35
CA LEU A 179 -5.49 6.97 5.75
C LEU A 179 -3.99 6.67 5.86
N CYS A 180 -3.21 7.68 6.22
CA CYS A 180 -1.79 7.51 6.53
C CYS A 180 -1.58 7.33 8.04
N GLU A 181 -0.75 6.35 8.41
CA GLU A 181 -0.34 6.08 9.78
C GLU A 181 1.19 5.96 9.85
N ALA A 182 1.80 6.60 10.85
CA ALA A 182 3.24 6.51 11.09
C ALA A 182 3.55 5.36 12.05
N VAL A 183 4.60 4.60 11.76
CA VAL A 183 5.13 3.52 12.60
C VAL A 183 6.60 3.78 12.86
N VAL A 184 6.95 3.96 14.14
CA VAL A 184 8.33 4.11 14.59
C VAL A 184 8.78 2.74 15.11
N VAL A 185 9.89 2.23 14.56
CA VAL A 185 10.53 1.01 15.06
C VAL A 185 11.69 1.41 15.97
N PRO A 186 11.75 0.92 17.22
CA PRO A 186 12.91 1.14 18.07
C PRO A 186 14.14 0.47 17.47
N VAL A 187 15.24 1.20 17.32
CA VAL A 187 16.55 0.62 17.00
C VAL A 187 17.30 0.36 18.30
N SER A 188 17.85 -0.84 18.47
CA SER A 188 18.73 -1.12 19.61
C SER A 188 20.01 -0.30 19.48
N PRO A 189 20.47 0.37 20.56
CA PRO A 189 21.64 1.26 20.51
C PRO A 189 22.95 0.54 20.12
N CYS A 190 23.03 -0.78 20.30
CA CYS A 190 24.18 -1.61 19.89
C CYS A 190 24.26 -1.88 18.37
N ARG A 191 23.28 -1.45 17.58
CA ARG A 191 23.18 -1.70 16.13
C ARG A 191 23.16 -0.43 15.27
N LEU A 192 23.51 0.72 15.84
CA LEU A 192 23.61 1.97 15.09
C LEU A 192 24.83 1.93 14.16
N THR A 193 24.61 2.09 12.88
CA THR A 193 25.64 2.40 11.88
C THR A 193 25.92 3.90 11.86
N LYS A 194 27.01 4.35 11.21
CA LYS A 194 27.29 5.79 11.04
C LYS A 194 26.21 6.54 10.24
N GLU A 195 25.40 5.83 9.48
CA GLU A 195 24.23 6.35 8.77
C GLU A 195 23.01 6.50 9.70
N ASP A 196 23.00 5.76 10.82
CA ASP A 196 21.97 5.79 11.84
C ASP A 196 22.20 6.87 12.90
N VAL A 197 23.44 7.36 13.03
CA VAL A 197 23.81 8.48 13.89
C VAL A 197 23.69 9.76 13.05
N GLY A 198 22.53 10.40 13.11
CA GLY A 198 22.37 11.78 12.66
C GLY A 198 23.33 12.72 13.40
N ASP A 199 23.57 13.90 12.82
CA ASP A 199 24.45 14.96 13.32
C ASP A 199 24.54 15.00 14.86
N GLU A 200 25.76 14.82 15.38
CA GLU A 200 26.09 14.74 16.81
C GLU A 200 25.62 15.98 17.59
N SER A 201 25.30 17.08 16.90
CA SER A 201 24.81 18.33 17.49
C SER A 201 23.36 18.30 18.02
N THR A 202 22.55 17.29 17.66
CA THR A 202 21.10 17.23 18.02
C THR A 202 20.75 16.13 19.02
N GLY A 203 21.68 15.23 19.34
CA GLY A 203 21.57 14.29 20.46
C GLY A 203 20.47 13.22 20.39
N HIS A 204 19.74 13.08 19.28
CA HIS A 204 18.76 12.00 19.10
C HIS A 204 18.80 11.47 17.66
N ALA A 205 19.18 10.20 17.49
CA ALA A 205 18.97 9.47 16.24
C ALA A 205 17.46 9.29 16.01
N ILE A 206 16.82 10.21 15.29
CA ILE A 206 15.42 10.07 14.87
C ILE A 206 15.44 9.47 13.47
N HIS A 207 15.34 8.14 13.40
CA HIS A 207 15.06 7.50 12.11
C HIS A 207 13.73 8.01 11.55
N PRO A 208 13.64 8.31 10.24
CA PRO A 208 12.36 8.64 9.63
C PRO A 208 11.40 7.45 9.81
N PRO A 209 10.17 7.69 10.29
CA PRO A 209 9.21 6.63 10.54
C PRO A 209 8.82 5.94 9.23
N TYR A 210 8.37 4.70 9.34
CA TYR A 210 7.59 4.12 8.26
C TYR A 210 6.25 4.85 8.18
N ILE A 211 5.79 5.12 6.97
CA ILE A 211 4.46 5.66 6.70
C ILE A 211 3.69 4.58 5.96
N ILE A 212 2.62 4.11 6.57
CA ILE A 212 1.64 3.23 5.93
C ILE A 212 0.61 4.13 5.28
N CYS A 213 0.53 4.09 3.95
CA CYS A 213 -0.46 4.83 3.18
C CYS A 213 -1.59 3.89 2.76
N GLY A 214 -2.66 3.85 3.55
CA GLY A 214 -3.91 3.17 3.24
C GLY A 214 -4.74 3.93 2.23
N ILE A 215 -5.22 3.24 1.19
CA ILE A 215 -6.03 3.78 0.11
C ILE A 215 -7.20 2.83 -0.11
N GLY A 216 -8.43 3.34 0.08
CA GLY A 216 -9.65 2.62 -0.27
C GLY A 216 -10.38 3.36 -1.38
N ILE A 217 -10.62 2.67 -2.51
CA ILE A 217 -11.31 3.21 -3.68
C ILE A 217 -12.57 2.37 -3.94
N ASN A 218 -13.71 3.04 -4.05
CA ASN A 218 -14.94 2.44 -4.54
C ASN A 218 -14.89 2.43 -6.06
N ALA A 219 -15.00 1.24 -6.67
CA ALA A 219 -14.86 1.04 -8.11
C ALA A 219 -16.09 0.34 -8.70
N ASN A 220 -16.27 -0.97 -8.45
CA ASN A 220 -17.33 -1.78 -9.05
C ASN A 220 -18.48 -2.06 -8.06
N GLN A 221 -18.69 -1.21 -7.07
CA GLN A 221 -19.75 -1.36 -6.08
C GLN A 221 -20.96 -0.50 -6.39
N GLY A 222 -22.15 -1.07 -6.23
CA GLY A 222 -23.43 -0.38 -6.35
C GLY A 222 -23.95 0.13 -5.00
N GLU A 223 -25.06 0.86 -5.03
CA GLU A 223 -25.72 1.36 -3.82
C GLU A 223 -26.16 0.22 -2.88
N ALA A 224 -26.46 -0.97 -3.40
CA ALA A 224 -26.86 -2.12 -2.62
C ALA A 224 -25.73 -2.71 -1.75
N ASP A 225 -24.47 -2.45 -2.12
CA ASP A 225 -23.29 -2.99 -1.43
C ASP A 225 -22.91 -2.21 -0.17
N PHE A 226 -23.53 -1.04 0.01
CA PHE A 226 -23.30 -0.17 1.16
C PHE A 226 -24.50 -0.19 2.13
N PRO A 227 -24.27 -0.07 3.45
CA PRO A 227 -25.36 0.10 4.40
C PRO A 227 -26.11 1.44 4.19
N GLU A 228 -27.40 1.47 4.56
CA GLU A 228 -28.35 2.56 4.26
C GLU A 228 -27.90 3.94 4.74
N ASP A 229 -27.12 3.99 5.82
CA ASP A 229 -26.63 5.20 6.46
C ASP A 229 -25.58 5.96 5.63
N ILE A 230 -24.91 5.30 4.67
CA ILE A 230 -23.85 5.92 3.87
C ILE A 230 -24.17 6.04 2.37
N LYS A 231 -25.32 5.54 1.91
CA LYS A 231 -25.71 5.60 0.47
C LYS A 231 -25.88 7.03 -0.06
N LYS A 232 -26.09 8.01 0.83
CA LYS A 232 -26.41 9.41 0.47
C LYS A 232 -25.24 10.39 0.63
N THR A 233 -24.08 9.91 1.07
CA THR A 233 -22.85 10.70 1.28
C THR A 233 -21.91 10.65 0.08
#